data_AF-A0A525D3K6-F1
#
_entry.id   AF-A0A525D3K6-F1
#
_cell.length_a   1.000
_cell.length_b   1.000
_cell.length_c   1.000
_cell.angle_alpha   90.00
_cell.angle_beta   90.00
_cell.angle_gamma   90.00
#
_symmetry.space_group_name_H-M   'P 1'
#
loop_
_entity.id
_entity.type
_entity.pdbx_description
1 polymer ?
#
loop_
_entity_poly.entity_id
_entity_poly.type
_entity_poly.pdbx_seq_one_letter_code
_entity_poly.pdbx_strand_id
1 'polypeptide(L)'
;MAPRPQRKLFSRKKVCRFCADKDMIIDYKDPKTLRNFVSERGKIIPRRIIGTCATHQRQLCSAIKKARQVALLPYSGSTQG
;
A
#
# COMPACT_ATOMS: atom_id res chain seq x y z
N MET A 1 -7.81 26.04 29.44
CA MET A 1 -7.41 24.88 28.61
C MET A 1 -7.29 25.35 27.17
N ALA A 2 -6.09 25.65 26.68
CA ALA A 2 -5.90 26.19 25.32
C ALA A 2 -5.95 25.07 24.27
N PRO A 3 -6.62 25.28 23.11
CA PRO A 3 -6.61 24.30 22.03
C PRO A 3 -5.20 24.15 21.48
N ARG A 4 -4.69 22.90 21.43
CA ARG A 4 -3.37 22.62 20.86
C ARG A 4 -3.34 23.05 19.39
N PRO A 5 -2.35 23.86 18.96
CA PRO A 5 -2.27 24.30 17.58
C PRO A 5 -2.05 23.08 16.68
N GLN A 6 -3.04 22.78 15.83
CA GLN A 6 -2.93 21.75 14.82
C GLN A 6 -1.87 22.19 13.80
N ARG A 7 -0.67 21.63 13.89
CA ARG A 7 0.35 21.73 12.85
C ARG A 7 -0.24 21.15 11.56
N LYS A 8 -0.76 22.03 10.69
CA LYS A 8 -1.05 21.69 9.29
C LYS A 8 0.28 21.39 8.62
N LEU A 9 0.69 20.13 8.70
CA LEU A 9 1.79 19.61 7.89
C LEU A 9 1.34 19.70 6.44
N PHE A 10 1.72 20.79 5.77
CA PHE A 10 1.66 20.92 4.32
C PHE A 10 2.68 19.96 3.70
N SER A 11 2.45 18.66 3.87
CA SER A 11 3.16 17.65 3.12
C SER A 11 2.62 17.71 1.69
N ARG A 12 3.48 18.09 0.73
CA ARG A 12 3.15 18.01 -0.70
C ARG A 12 2.49 16.66 -0.95
N LYS A 13 1.25 16.70 -1.45
CA LYS A 13 0.50 15.49 -1.80
C LYS A 13 1.33 14.75 -2.86
N LYS A 14 1.98 13.65 -2.46
CA LYS A 14 2.60 12.73 -3.43
C LYS A 14 1.49 12.29 -4.38
N VAL A 15 1.76 12.41 -5.69
CA VAL A 15 0.82 11.98 -6.72
C VAL A 15 0.70 10.46 -6.65
N CYS A 16 -0.53 9.95 -6.64
CA CYS A 16 -0.75 8.51 -6.65
C CYS A 16 -0.30 7.92 -7.98
N ARG A 17 0.62 6.96 -7.93
CA ARG A 17 1.11 6.21 -9.10
C ARG A 17 -0.04 5.66 -9.95
N PHE A 18 -0.99 4.98 -9.31
CA PHE A 18 -2.22 4.46 -9.97
C PHE A 18 -3.17 5.52 -10.53
N CYS A 19 -3.09 6.78 -10.08
CA CYS A 19 -3.91 7.85 -10.68
C CYS A 19 -3.20 8.48 -11.89
N ALA A 20 -1.87 8.45 -11.92
CA ALA A 20 -1.08 8.96 -13.03
C ALA A 20 -1.04 7.95 -14.18
N ASP A 21 -0.90 6.67 -13.85
CA ASP A 21 -0.82 5.57 -14.81
C ASP A 21 -2.17 4.83 -14.83
N LYS A 22 -3.00 5.12 -15.83
CA LYS A 22 -4.36 4.53 -15.97
C LYS A 22 -4.33 3.03 -16.28
N ASP A 23 -3.23 2.54 -16.85
CA ASP A 23 -3.08 1.13 -17.24
C ASP A 23 -2.67 0.22 -16.07
N MET A 24 -2.31 0.80 -14.91
CA MET A 24 -2.01 0.00 -13.71
C MET A 24 -3.29 -0.35 -12.96
N ILE A 25 -3.84 -1.52 -13.30
CA ILE A 25 -4.98 -2.10 -12.61
C ILE A 25 -4.51 -2.84 -11.35
N ILE A 26 -5.23 -2.64 -10.23
CA ILE A 26 -4.93 -3.28 -8.95
C ILE A 26 -5.68 -4.61 -8.89
N ASP A 27 -5.01 -5.70 -9.26
CA ASP A 27 -5.55 -7.05 -9.18
C ASP A 27 -4.77 -7.96 -8.23
N TYR A 28 -5.48 -8.91 -7.62
CA TYR A 28 -4.87 -9.90 -6.72
C TYR A 28 -4.11 -11.00 -7.46
N LYS A 29 -4.35 -11.14 -8.78
CA LYS A 29 -3.75 -12.16 -9.64
C LYS A 29 -2.30 -11.83 -10.03
N ASP A 30 -1.90 -10.57 -9.92
CA ASP A 30 -0.58 -10.08 -10.30
C ASP A 30 0.31 -9.84 -9.06
N PRO A 31 0.98 -10.87 -8.53
CA PRO A 31 1.85 -10.69 -7.37
C PRO A 31 3.03 -9.74 -7.66
N LYS A 32 3.42 -9.57 -8.92
CA LYS A 32 4.52 -8.68 -9.33
C LYS A 32 4.25 -7.23 -8.96
N THR A 33 3.04 -6.73 -9.23
CA THR A 33 2.66 -5.35 -8.89
C THR A 33 2.48 -5.21 -7.39
N LEU A 34 1.84 -6.19 -6.74
CA LEU A 34 1.57 -6.18 -5.30
C LEU A 34 2.85 -6.25 -4.45
N ARG A 35 3.88 -6.99 -4.90
CA ARG A 35 5.18 -7.07 -4.22
C ARG A 35 5.81 -5.69 -4.01
N ASN A 36 5.65 -4.76 -4.95
CA ASN A 36 6.19 -3.40 -4.81
C ASN A 36 5.52 -2.59 -3.68
N PHE A 37 4.35 -3.01 -3.22
CA PHE A 37 3.60 -2.37 -2.13
C PHE A 37 3.68 -3.12 -0.81
N VAL A 38 4.45 -4.21 -0.79
CA VAL A 38 4.69 -5.04 0.39
C VAL A 38 6.17 -4.95 0.73
N SER A 39 6.46 -4.76 2.01
CA SER A 39 7.84 -4.78 2.51
C SER A 39 8.39 -6.20 2.43
N GLU A 40 9.72 -6.34 2.41
CA GLU A 40 10.43 -7.63 2.41
C GLU A 40 9.90 -8.62 3.48
N ARG A 41 9.47 -8.09 4.63
CA ARG A 41 8.87 -8.88 5.72
C ARG A 41 7.42 -9.32 5.50
N GLY A 42 6.84 -9.07 4.33
CA GLY A 42 5.45 -9.35 4.01
C GLY A 42 4.44 -8.33 4.55
N LYS A 43 4.89 -7.23 5.19
CA LYS A 43 4.00 -6.19 5.74
C LYS A 43 3.54 -5.20 4.66
N ILE A 44 2.28 -4.78 4.71
CA ILE A 44 1.74 -3.77 3.77
C ILE A 44 2.37 -2.42 4.09
N ILE A 45 2.98 -1.78 3.10
CA ILE A 45 3.60 -0.46 3.29
C ILE A 45 2.48 0.59 3.41
N PRO A 46 2.56 1.50 4.41
CA PRO A 46 1.52 2.50 4.58
C PRO A 46 1.57 3.57 3.48
N ARG A 47 0.39 4.12 3.14
CA ARG A 47 0.17 5.18 2.15
C ARG A 47 1.18 6.34 2.23
N ARG A 48 1.61 6.73 3.43
CA ARG A 48 2.55 7.86 3.64
C ARG A 48 3.90 7.67 2.96
N ILE A 49 4.34 6.42 2.77
CA ILE A 49 5.62 6.10 2.13
C ILE A 49 5.43 6.09 0.62
N ILE A 50 4.47 5.29 0.14
CA ILE A 50 4.20 5.05 -1.29
C ILE A 50 3.57 6.28 -1.98
N GLY A 51 2.71 7.03 -1.29
CA GLY A 51 2.01 8.18 -1.86
C GLY A 51 0.73 7.83 -2.64
N THR A 52 0.10 6.68 -2.40
CA THR A 52 -1.17 6.28 -3.04
C THR A 52 -2.36 7.15 -2.64
N CYS A 53 -3.45 7.13 -3.41
CA CYS A 53 -4.74 7.71 -3.00
C CYS A 53 -5.43 6.85 -1.94
N ALA A 54 -6.33 7.44 -1.15
CA ALA A 54 -7.06 6.70 -0.12
C ALA A 54 -7.94 5.58 -0.70
N THR A 55 -8.55 5.81 -1.86
CA THR A 55 -9.36 4.83 -2.60
C THR A 55 -8.52 3.65 -3.06
N HIS A 56 -7.40 3.92 -3.75
CA HIS A 56 -6.47 2.90 -4.20
C HIS A 56 -5.82 2.14 -3.06
N GLN A 57 -5.50 2.80 -1.93
CA GLN A 57 -4.97 2.09 -0.77
C GLN A 57 -5.97 1.06 -0.20
N ARG A 58 -7.28 1.38 -0.19
CA ARG A 58 -8.31 0.43 0.26
C ARG A 58 -8.41 -0.76 -0.68
N GLN A 59 -8.43 -0.51 -1.99
CA GLN A 59 -8.46 -1.57 -3.01
C GLN A 59 -7.21 -2.46 -2.94
N LEU A 60 -6.03 -1.84 -2.83
CA LEU A 60 -4.75 -2.51 -2.68
C LEU A 60 -4.70 -3.38 -1.41
N CYS A 61 -5.15 -2.86 -0.27
CA CYS A 61 -5.24 -3.65 0.95
C CYS A 61 -6.15 -4.89 0.77
N SER A 62 -7.30 -4.74 0.11
CA SER A 62 -8.20 -5.86 -0.18
C SER A 62 -7.56 -6.86 -1.14
N ALA A 63 -6.89 -6.40 -2.20
CA ALA A 63 -6.19 -7.24 -3.17
C ALA A 63 -5.04 -8.01 -2.51
N ILE A 64 -4.23 -7.36 -1.67
CA ILE A 64 -3.13 -8.03 -0.94
C ILE A 64 -3.69 -9.09 0.02
N LYS A 65 -4.80 -8.80 0.73
CA LYS A 65 -5.44 -9.80 1.60
C LYS A 65 -5.92 -11.02 0.81
N LYS A 66 -6.57 -10.81 -0.34
CA LYS A 66 -6.98 -11.89 -1.25
C LYS A 66 -5.78 -12.68 -1.79
N ALA A 67 -4.74 -11.99 -2.24
CA ALA A 67 -3.52 -12.63 -2.74
C ALA A 67 -2.84 -13.51 -1.68
N ARG A 68 -2.88 -13.12 -0.41
CA ARG A 68 -2.38 -13.94 0.70
C ARG A 68 -3.25 -15.18 0.96
N GLN A 69 -4.57 -15.09 0.78
CA GLN A 69 -5.46 -16.27 0.89
C GLN A 69 -5.18 -17.29 -0.22
N VAL A 70 -4.77 -16.84 -1.40
CA VAL A 70 -4.42 -17.68 -2.56
C VAL A 70 -2.92 -18.06 -2.57
N ALA A 71 -2.20 -17.85 -1.45
CA ALA A 71 -0.78 -18.16 -1.30
C ALA A 71 0.19 -17.48 -2.31
N LEU A 72 -0.24 -16.38 -2.96
CA LEU A 72 0.61 -15.60 -3.88
C LEU A 72 1.60 -14.68 -3.15
N LEU A 73 1.30 -14.34 -1.89
CA LEU A 73 2.12 -13.50 -1.02
C LEU A 73 2.20 -14.06 0.40
N PRO A 74 3.36 -14.03 1.06
CA PRO A 74 3.49 -14.47 2.45
C PRO A 74 2.86 -13.47 3.45
N TYR A 75 2.31 -13.99 4.55
CA TYR A 75 1.77 -13.18 5.66
C TYR A 75 2.86 -12.55 6.53
N SER A 76 3.95 -13.29 6.74
CA SER A 76 5.12 -12.89 7.53
C SER A 76 6.36 -13.52 6.92
N GLY A 77 7.41 -12.73 6.71
CA GLY A 77 8.74 -13.25 6.36
C GLY A 77 9.36 -13.96 7.56
N SER A 78 8.93 -15.19 7.83
CA SER A 78 9.61 -16.15 8.69
C SER A 78 10.28 -17.20 7.79
N THR A 79 11.12 -16.73 6.87
CA THR A 79 11.98 -17.59 6.05
C THR A 79 13.32 -16.88 5.91
N GLN A 80 13.98 -16.65 7.04
CA GLN A 80 15.45 -16.63 7.07
C GLN A 80 15.83 -17.92 7.80
N GLY A 81 16.57 -18.77 7.09
CA GLY A 81 17.18 -19.97 7.66
C GLY A 81 18.29 -19.65 8.63
#